data_AF-E2CBM2-F1
#
_entry.id   AF-E2CBM2-F1
#
_cell.length_a   1.000
_cell.length_b   1.000
_cell.length_c   1.000
_cell.angle_alpha   90.00
_cell.angle_beta   90.00
_cell.angle_gamma   90.00
#
_symmetry.space_group_name_H-M   'P 1'
#
loop_
_entity.id
_entity.type
_entity.pdbx_description
1 polymer ?
#
loop_
_entity_poly.entity_id
_entity_poly.type
_entity_poly.pdbx_seq_one_letter_code
_entity_poly.pdbx_strand_id
1 'polypeptide(L)'
;MQEVVLFSAEWWQEPLGSWMAWTRATIAFFLFIVTAIATMGVWEYFSPGGGPRHGILGLDTTRGDRLFISLLGSAFIFLAWLGLMGTPLWAPLGIAILYMIAVFRWA
;
A
#
# COMPACT_ATOMS: atom_id res chain seq x y z
N MET A 1 -27.04 -0.28 22.37
CA MET A 1 -25.75 -0.15 21.67
C MET A 1 -25.55 -1.45 20.91
N GLN A 2 -25.31 -1.42 19.60
CA GLN A 2 -24.92 -2.62 18.87
C GLN A 2 -23.58 -3.10 19.42
N GLU A 3 -23.46 -4.40 19.68
CA GLU A 3 -22.22 -4.99 20.17
C GLU A 3 -21.24 -5.06 19.00
N VAL A 4 -20.18 -4.25 19.07
CA VAL A 4 -19.15 -4.25 18.04
C VAL A 4 -18.20 -5.40 18.31
N VAL A 5 -18.26 -6.41 17.46
CA VAL A 5 -17.38 -7.57 17.52
C VAL A 5 -15.96 -7.18 17.10
N LEU A 6 -14.97 -7.55 17.91
CA LEU A 6 -13.55 -7.33 17.62
C LEU A 6 -13.16 -7.86 16.21
N PHE A 7 -12.45 -7.04 15.43
CA PHE A 7 -12.01 -7.31 14.05
C PHE A 7 -13.12 -7.49 13.00
N SER A 8 -14.36 -7.17 13.33
CA SER A 8 -15.43 -7.06 12.34
C SER A 8 -15.23 -5.86 11.41
N ALA A 9 -15.94 -5.83 10.27
CA ALA A 9 -15.91 -4.69 9.35
C ALA A 9 -16.33 -3.38 10.06
N GLU A 10 -17.33 -3.47 10.93
CA GLU A 10 -17.83 -2.36 11.74
C GLU A 10 -16.71 -1.83 12.66
N TRP A 11 -16.03 -2.72 13.39
CA TRP A 11 -14.92 -2.37 14.29
C TRP A 11 -13.82 -1.56 13.58
N TRP A 12 -13.49 -1.93 12.34
CA TRP A 12 -12.49 -1.22 11.53
C TRP A 12 -12.96 0.17 11.06
N GLN A 13 -14.25 0.35 10.86
CA GLN A 13 -14.88 1.57 10.32
C GLN A 13 -15.43 2.52 11.39
N GLU A 14 -15.41 2.13 12.67
CA GLU A 14 -15.82 2.99 13.77
C GLU A 14 -15.04 4.32 13.79
N PRO A 15 -15.73 5.48 13.86
CA PRO A 15 -15.08 6.76 14.01
C PRO A 15 -14.48 6.90 15.42
N LEU A 16 -13.23 7.34 15.50
CA LEU A 16 -12.48 7.49 16.76
C LEU A 16 -12.64 8.89 17.38
N GLY A 17 -13.32 9.81 16.71
CA GLY A 17 -13.54 11.19 17.17
C GLY A 17 -14.47 11.96 16.25
N SER A 18 -14.71 13.24 16.57
CA SER A 18 -15.67 14.10 15.85
C SER A 18 -15.03 15.05 14.83
N TRP A 19 -13.71 15.27 14.90
CA TRP A 19 -13.04 16.30 14.09
C TRP A 19 -12.73 15.85 12.66
N MET A 20 -12.43 14.58 12.46
CA MET A 20 -12.21 13.98 11.14
C MET A 20 -12.71 12.53 11.20
N ALA A 21 -13.10 11.98 10.05
CA ALA A 21 -13.53 10.58 9.91
C ALA A 21 -12.35 9.60 10.06
N TRP A 22 -11.60 9.72 11.15
CA TRP A 22 -10.53 8.82 11.54
C TRP A 22 -11.15 7.51 12.00
N THR A 23 -10.89 6.47 11.23
CA THR A 23 -11.25 5.09 11.58
C THR A 23 -9.99 4.32 11.92
N ARG A 24 -10.14 3.14 12.55
CA ARG A 24 -9.01 2.23 12.79
C ARG A 24 -8.34 1.83 11.47
N ALA A 25 -9.12 1.66 10.40
CA ALA A 25 -8.61 1.39 9.07
C ALA A 25 -7.74 2.54 8.53
N THR A 26 -8.18 3.79 8.72
CA THR A 26 -7.40 4.97 8.31
C THR A 26 -6.07 5.04 9.08
N ILE A 27 -6.09 4.82 10.40
CA ILE A 27 -4.86 4.79 11.22
C ILE A 27 -3.92 3.68 10.73
N ALA A 28 -4.43 2.47 10.48
CA ALA A 28 -3.63 1.36 9.98
C ALA A 28 -2.97 1.68 8.62
N PHE A 29 -3.68 2.36 7.72
CA PHE A 29 -3.11 2.82 6.45
C PHE A 29 -1.94 3.79 6.66
N PHE A 30 -2.09 4.82 7.50
CA PHE A 30 -1.00 5.76 7.76
C PHE A 30 0.20 5.10 8.47
N LEU A 31 -0.05 4.19 9.41
CA LEU A 31 1.02 3.40 10.03
C LEU A 31 1.76 2.55 9.01
N PHE A 32 1.04 1.95 8.05
CA PHE A 32 1.64 1.22 6.95
C PHE A 32 2.53 2.13 6.08
N ILE A 33 2.06 3.31 5.69
CA ILE A 33 2.85 4.28 4.91
C ILE A 33 4.11 4.72 5.67
N VAL A 34 3.97 5.09 6.94
CA VAL A 34 5.12 5.47 7.78
C VAL A 34 6.13 4.33 7.87
N THR A 35 5.65 3.10 8.08
CA THR A 35 6.52 1.91 8.14
C THR A 35 7.21 1.63 6.82
N ALA A 36 6.51 1.77 5.69
CA ALA A 36 7.08 1.60 4.35
C ALA A 36 8.19 2.63 4.08
N ILE A 37 7.95 3.90 4.40
CA ILE A 37 8.95 4.97 4.26
C ILE A 37 10.13 4.75 5.21
N ALA A 38 9.87 4.40 6.48
CA ALA A 38 10.92 4.11 7.46
C ALA A 38 11.80 2.94 7.02
N THR A 39 11.20 1.88 6.46
CA THR A 39 11.93 0.73 5.90
C THR A 39 12.85 1.18 4.75
N MET A 40 12.41 2.11 3.90
CA MET A 40 13.26 2.69 2.86
C MET A 40 14.42 3.51 3.44
N GLY A 41 14.15 4.30 4.49
CA GLY A 41 15.22 5.04 5.19
C GLY A 41 16.28 4.11 5.79
N VAL A 42 15.84 3.01 6.42
CA VAL A 42 16.74 1.98 6.96
C VAL A 42 17.53 1.31 5.83
N TRP A 43 16.89 0.98 4.72
CA TRP A 43 17.59 0.40 3.56
C TRP A 43 18.64 1.36 3.01
N GLU A 44 18.29 2.62 2.78
CA GLU A 44 19.21 3.62 2.24
C GLU A 44 20.41 3.85 3.17
N TYR A 45 20.20 3.77 4.49
CA TYR A 45 21.29 3.82 5.46
C TYR A 45 22.31 2.68 5.29
N PHE A 46 21.85 1.44 5.07
CA PHE A 46 22.72 0.28 4.88
C PHE A 46 23.30 0.15 3.46
N SER A 47 22.59 0.66 2.44
CA SER A 47 23.00 0.57 1.04
C SER A 47 22.80 1.92 0.36
N PRO A 48 23.72 2.87 0.54
CA PRO A 48 23.57 4.23 0.02
C PRO A 48 23.66 4.29 -1.50
N GLY A 49 22.91 5.22 -2.10
CA GLY A 49 23.05 5.66 -3.48
C GLY A 49 21.78 5.57 -4.34
N GLY A 50 20.62 5.24 -3.78
CA GLY A 50 19.32 5.18 -4.45
C GLY A 50 19.18 4.15 -5.59
N GLY A 51 20.31 3.64 -6.10
CA GLY A 51 20.46 2.76 -7.27
C GLY A 51 19.51 3.13 -8.40
N PRO A 52 19.73 4.23 -9.14
CA PRO A 52 18.98 4.52 -10.35
C PRO A 52 19.13 3.33 -11.31
N ARG A 53 18.00 2.77 -11.73
CA ARG A 53 17.97 1.70 -12.73
C ARG A 53 17.11 2.17 -13.87
N HIS A 54 17.57 1.91 -15.08
CA HIS A 54 16.74 2.04 -16.26
C HIS A 54 15.81 0.83 -16.31
N GLY A 55 14.58 1.04 -15.88
CA GLY A 55 13.58 -0.02 -15.74
C GLY A 55 12.94 -0.42 -17.06
N ILE A 56 12.19 -1.53 -17.05
CA ILE A 56 11.39 -1.99 -18.20
C ILE A 56 10.33 -0.94 -18.62
N LEU A 57 9.91 -0.08 -17.70
CA LEU A 57 9.00 1.03 -17.97
C LEU A 57 9.64 2.18 -18.77
N GLY A 58 10.93 2.10 -19.09
CA GLY A 58 11.69 3.15 -19.79
C GLY A 58 11.96 4.39 -18.94
N LEU A 59 11.74 4.28 -17.63
CA LEU A 59 12.00 5.33 -16.64
C LEU A 59 13.27 4.99 -15.87
N ASP A 60 14.05 6.02 -15.56
CA ASP A 60 15.12 5.90 -14.57
C ASP A 60 14.50 6.01 -13.18
N THR A 61 14.33 4.87 -12.50
CA THR A 61 13.67 4.83 -11.20
C THR A 61 14.67 4.64 -10.05
N THR A 62 14.51 5.47 -9.02
CA THR A 62 15.14 5.25 -7.72
C THR A 62 14.35 4.23 -6.90
N ARG A 63 14.91 3.78 -5.78
CA ARG A 63 14.19 2.88 -4.84
C ARG A 63 12.90 3.51 -4.30
N GLY A 64 12.93 4.81 -4.01
CA GLY A 64 11.74 5.55 -3.56
C GLY A 64 10.65 5.58 -4.64
N ASP A 65 11.05 5.79 -5.89
CA ASP A 65 10.12 5.80 -7.03
C ASP A 65 9.47 4.42 -7.21
N ARG A 66 10.25 3.33 -7.06
CA ARG A 66 9.71 1.95 -7.08
C ARG A 66 8.67 1.71 -5.98
N LEU A 67 8.89 2.23 -4.77
CA LEU A 67 7.88 2.15 -3.69
C LEU A 67 6.62 2.93 -4.07
N PHE A 68 6.77 4.14 -4.59
CA PHE A 68 5.62 4.95 -5.00
C PHE A 68 4.82 4.30 -6.13
N ILE A 69 5.49 3.80 -7.17
CA ILE A 69 4.87 3.11 -8.31
C ILE A 69 4.13 1.86 -7.83
N SER A 70 4.72 1.07 -6.93
CA SER A 70 4.06 -0.13 -6.39
C SER A 70 2.82 0.20 -5.57
N LEU A 71 2.86 1.23 -4.72
CA LEU A 71 1.69 1.71 -3.96
C LEU A 71 0.60 2.23 -4.91
N LEU A 72 0.95 3.09 -5.86
CA LEU A 72 -0.01 3.66 -6.82
C LEU A 72 -0.65 2.58 -7.71
N GLY A 73 0.17 1.69 -8.27
CA GLY A 73 -0.32 0.58 -9.08
C GLY A 73 -1.19 -0.39 -8.29
N SER A 74 -0.88 -0.66 -7.02
CA SER A 74 -1.75 -1.46 -6.15
C SER A 74 -3.14 -0.82 -5.98
N ALA A 75 -3.22 0.50 -5.80
CA ALA A 75 -4.50 1.20 -5.72
C ALA A 75 -5.33 1.02 -7.00
N PHE A 76 -4.71 1.16 -8.17
CA PHE A 76 -5.39 0.92 -9.45
C PHE A 76 -5.84 -0.54 -9.64
N ILE A 77 -5.03 -1.51 -9.21
CA ILE A 77 -5.40 -2.93 -9.23
C ILE A 77 -6.66 -3.17 -8.39
N PHE A 78 -6.71 -2.62 -7.18
CA PHE A 78 -7.88 -2.75 -6.30
C PHE A 78 -9.12 -2.05 -6.87
N LEU A 79 -8.97 -0.85 -7.43
CA LEU A 79 -10.08 -0.13 -8.06
C LEU A 79 -10.62 -0.87 -9.29
N ALA A 80 -9.74 -1.39 -10.14
CA ALA A 80 -10.13 -2.19 -11.30
C ALA A 80 -10.85 -3.47 -10.87
N TRP A 81 -10.35 -4.16 -9.85
CA TRP A 81 -10.99 -5.36 -9.32
C TRP A 81 -12.37 -5.05 -8.74
N LEU A 82 -12.50 -4.00 -7.94
CA LEU A 82 -13.78 -3.58 -7.38
C LEU A 82 -14.79 -3.23 -8.48
N GLY A 83 -14.35 -2.55 -9.54
CA GLY A 83 -15.21 -2.18 -10.66
C GLY A 83 -15.67 -3.35 -11.53
N LEU A 84 -14.90 -4.44 -11.60
CA LEU A 84 -15.18 -5.58 -12.49
C LEU A 84 -15.73 -6.81 -11.76
N MET A 85 -15.16 -7.14 -10.60
CA MET A 85 -15.41 -8.39 -9.86
C MET A 85 -16.07 -8.15 -8.48
N GLY A 86 -15.86 -6.99 -7.86
CA GLY A 86 -16.39 -6.67 -6.54
C GLY A 86 -15.63 -7.35 -5.39
N THR A 87 -16.37 -7.82 -4.37
CA THR A 87 -15.79 -8.52 -3.20
C THR A 87 -15.82 -10.04 -3.39
N PRO A 88 -14.90 -10.82 -2.79
CA PRO A 88 -13.87 -10.46 -1.80
C PRO A 88 -12.55 -9.93 -2.41
N LEU A 89 -11.74 -9.24 -1.61
CA LEU A 89 -10.52 -8.52 -2.03
C LEU A 89 -9.20 -9.31 -1.87
N TRP A 90 -9.27 -10.62 -1.67
CA TRP A 90 -8.06 -11.45 -1.51
C TRP A 90 -7.29 -11.65 -2.82
N ALA A 91 -8.00 -11.81 -3.92
CA ALA A 91 -7.39 -11.94 -5.24
C ALA A 91 -6.63 -10.66 -5.70
N PRO A 92 -7.21 -9.44 -5.63
CA PRO A 92 -6.46 -8.23 -6.00
C PRO A 92 -5.30 -7.96 -5.05
N LEU A 93 -5.40 -8.37 -3.77
CA LEU A 93 -4.26 -8.32 -2.85
C LEU A 93 -3.09 -9.19 -3.35
N GLY A 94 -3.36 -10.43 -3.75
CA GLY A 94 -2.34 -11.32 -4.32
C GLY A 94 -1.70 -10.74 -5.59
N ILE A 95 -2.53 -10.20 -6.49
CA ILE A 95 -2.06 -9.54 -7.71
C ILE A 95 -1.20 -8.32 -7.39
N ALA A 96 -1.61 -7.48 -6.42
CA ALA A 96 -0.86 -6.30 -6.00
C ALA A 96 0.50 -6.66 -5.39
N ILE A 97 0.59 -7.74 -4.62
CA ILE A 97 1.88 -8.24 -4.09
C ILE A 97 2.79 -8.71 -5.22
N LEU A 98 2.27 -9.49 -6.17
CA LEU A 98 3.06 -9.92 -7.34
C LEU A 98 3.53 -8.72 -8.17
N TYR A 99 2.65 -7.74 -8.37
CA TYR A 99 2.97 -6.48 -9.03
C TYR A 99 4.08 -5.70 -8.31
N MET A 100 3.98 -5.54 -6.98
CA MET A 100 5.02 -4.90 -6.19
C MET A 100 6.37 -5.62 -6.35
N ILE A 101 6.40 -6.95 -6.26
CA ILE A 101 7.63 -7.74 -6.45
C ILE A 101 8.20 -7.51 -7.86
N ALA A 102 7.34 -7.50 -8.88
CA ALA A 102 7.73 -7.21 -10.26
C ALA A 102 8.37 -5.82 -10.40
N VAL A 103 7.76 -4.79 -9.81
CA VAL A 103 8.29 -3.41 -9.81
C VAL A 103 9.67 -3.35 -9.14
N PHE A 104 9.84 -3.94 -7.96
CA PHE A 104 11.15 -3.94 -7.29
C PHE A 104 12.22 -4.74 -8.03
N ARG A 105 11.81 -5.74 -8.81
CA ARG A 105 12.75 -6.57 -9.58
C ARG A 105 13.17 -5.93 -10.89
N TRP A 106 12.25 -5.26 -11.58
CA TRP A 106 12.40 -4.89 -13.01
C TRP A 106 12.26 -3.40 -13.34
N ALA A 107 11.73 -2.56 -12.44
CA ALA A 107 11.71 -1.11 -12.63
C ALA A 107 13.01 -0.47 -12.11
#